data_AF-A0A261Y0K4-F1
#
_entry.id   AF-A0A261Y0K4-F1
#
_cell.length_a   1.000
_cell.length_b   1.000
_cell.length_c   1.000
_cell.angle_alpha   90.00
_cell.angle_beta   90.00
_cell.angle_gamma   90.00
#
_symmetry.space_group_name_H-M   'P 1'
#
loop_
_entity.id
_entity.type
_entity.pdbx_description
1 polymer ?
#
loop_
_entity_poly.entity_id
_entity_poly.type
_entity_poly.pdbx_seq_one_letter_code
_entity_poly.pdbx_strand_id
1 'polypeptide(L)'
;MLGRSLSHVATRLSQVATLNAPSMAEFSPVFASQTPVLIRQAMRHWPALSWTLDTFADRYGHLVVPVEMGRYEAGEQVEMPLGVYVEGWIKQALQGKGPNGQVGYLAQHHLLDQAPELRNDIEVPVYTQAGKGDHYQTAFFLGPSGTITTLHKDPYHNLFCQVFGTKKVWLFAPSEDAKMYAYLDPWRKNTSRIRDIEEAYVRSDRYPLLKDAACVEANMEPGDMLYIPLGWWHYVRSLNASCSVSFWFR
;
A
#
# COMPACT_ATOMS: atom_id res chain seq x y z
N MET A 1 -17.25 -3.85 -9.98
CA MET A 1 -17.86 -2.64 -9.36
C MET A 1 -16.70 -1.74 -8.98
N LEU A 2 -16.49 -0.67 -9.75
CA LEU A 2 -15.42 0.32 -9.53
C LEU A 2 -15.75 1.17 -8.29
N GLY A 3 -14.69 1.55 -7.55
CA GLY A 3 -14.71 2.04 -6.16
C GLY A 3 -15.84 3.00 -5.85
N ARG A 4 -16.76 2.55 -4.98
CA ARG A 4 -17.79 3.45 -4.46
C ARG A 4 -17.12 4.32 -3.41
N SER A 5 -17.25 5.64 -3.56
CA SER A 5 -16.80 6.56 -2.51
C SER A 5 -17.47 6.19 -1.18
N LEU A 6 -16.65 5.89 -0.17
CA LEU A 6 -17.13 5.63 1.20
C LEU A 6 -17.82 6.85 1.81
N SER A 7 -17.76 8.02 1.17
CA SER A 7 -18.38 9.27 1.63
C SER A 7 -19.89 9.15 1.91
N HIS A 8 -20.58 8.15 1.35
CA HIS A 8 -22.02 7.94 1.57
C HIS A 8 -22.33 7.00 2.74
N VAL A 9 -21.33 6.30 3.30
CA VAL A 9 -21.54 5.22 4.28
C VAL A 9 -20.64 5.36 5.51
N ALA A 10 -19.48 5.99 5.38
CA ALA A 10 -18.60 6.34 6.48
C ALA A 10 -18.98 7.72 7.03
N THR A 11 -19.56 7.73 8.24
CA THR A 11 -20.09 8.95 8.87
C THR A 11 -19.01 9.97 9.27
N ARG A 12 -17.73 9.55 9.31
CA ARG A 12 -16.58 10.37 9.71
C ARG A 12 -15.39 10.16 8.79
N LEU A 13 -15.60 10.40 7.49
CA LEU A 13 -14.56 10.36 6.47
C LEU A 13 -13.98 11.77 6.24
N SER A 14 -12.66 11.89 6.26
CA SER A 14 -11.94 13.11 5.86
C SER A 14 -10.74 12.76 4.97
N GLN A 15 -10.15 13.74 4.31
CA GLN A 15 -8.93 13.53 3.52
C GLN A 15 -7.70 13.72 4.41
N VAL A 16 -6.65 12.93 4.15
CA VAL A 16 -5.34 13.09 4.79
C VAL A 16 -4.78 14.48 4.48
N ALA A 17 -4.17 15.12 5.48
CA ALA A 17 -3.47 16.40 5.28
C ALA A 17 -2.38 16.25 4.21
N THR A 18 -2.16 17.31 3.43
CA THR A 18 -1.21 17.27 2.32
C THR A 18 -0.10 18.29 2.52
N LEU A 19 1.15 17.87 2.27
CA LEU A 19 2.33 18.74 2.21
C LEU A 19 3.00 18.57 0.84
N ASN A 20 3.54 19.66 0.29
CA ASN A 20 4.26 19.64 -0.98
C ASN A 20 5.76 19.68 -0.71
N ALA A 21 6.46 18.57 -0.94
CA ALA A 21 7.90 18.40 -0.73
C ALA A 21 8.42 19.15 0.52
N PRO A 22 7.84 18.89 1.71
CA PRO A 22 8.18 19.64 2.91
C PRO A 22 9.66 19.46 3.27
N SER A 23 10.25 20.49 3.86
CA SER A 23 11.52 20.37 4.55
C SER A 23 11.42 19.45 5.77
N MET A 24 12.56 18.99 6.28
CA MET A 24 12.57 18.23 7.55
C MET A 24 11.96 19.03 8.71
N ALA A 25 12.16 20.35 8.75
CA ALA A 25 11.57 21.22 9.79
C ALA A 25 10.04 21.25 9.73
N GLU A 26 9.44 21.13 8.55
CA GLU A 26 7.98 21.06 8.36
C GLU A 26 7.44 19.65 8.61
N PHE A 27 8.23 18.61 8.32
CA PHE A 27 7.84 17.22 8.55
C PHE A 27 7.97 16.79 10.02
N SER A 28 8.97 17.29 10.76
CA SER A 28 9.22 16.90 12.16
C SER A 28 8.01 17.06 13.09
N PRO A 29 7.21 18.15 13.02
CA PRO A 29 5.98 18.27 13.81
C PRO A 29 4.94 17.20 13.48
N VAL A 30 4.81 16.82 12.21
CA VAL A 30 3.89 15.76 11.75
C VAL A 30 4.33 14.40 12.27
N PHE A 31 5.62 14.13 12.22
CA PHE A 31 6.20 12.91 12.80
C PHE A 31 5.97 12.86 14.32
N ALA A 32 6.24 13.97 15.02
CA ALA A 32 6.03 14.07 16.47
C ALA A 32 4.56 13.90 16.88
N SER A 33 3.62 14.41 16.08
CA SER A 33 2.17 14.25 16.32
C SER A 33 1.63 12.90 15.87
N GLN A 34 2.46 12.03 15.29
CA GLN A 34 2.07 10.67 14.85
C GLN A 34 0.83 10.69 13.95
N THR A 35 0.78 11.65 13.04
CA THR A 35 -0.38 11.89 12.15
C THR A 35 -0.02 11.56 10.70
N PRO A 36 -0.87 10.83 9.95
CA PRO A 36 -0.62 10.57 8.54
C PRO A 36 -0.57 11.84 7.73
N VAL A 37 0.31 11.88 6.73
CA VAL A 37 0.38 12.99 5.78
C VAL A 37 0.70 12.47 4.39
N LEU A 38 0.01 13.02 3.39
CA LEU A 38 0.31 12.79 1.99
C LEU A 38 1.33 13.84 1.55
N ILE A 39 2.52 13.37 1.19
CA ILE A 39 3.62 14.19 0.71
C ILE A 39 3.64 14.13 -0.80
N ARG A 40 3.32 15.26 -1.44
CA ARG A 40 3.33 15.41 -2.89
C ARG A 40 4.70 15.87 -3.35
N GLN A 41 5.08 15.51 -4.57
CA GLN A 41 6.22 16.07 -5.29
C GLN A 41 7.62 15.80 -4.70
N ALA A 42 7.73 15.01 -3.62
CA ALA A 42 9.02 14.67 -3.00
C ALA A 42 9.80 13.59 -3.75
N MET A 43 9.16 12.87 -4.69
CA MET A 43 9.80 11.82 -5.50
C MET A 43 10.16 12.28 -6.91
N ARG A 44 9.99 13.56 -7.27
CA ARG A 44 10.16 14.06 -8.65
C ARG A 44 11.51 13.74 -9.28
N HIS A 45 12.54 13.58 -8.45
CA HIS A 45 13.91 13.27 -8.87
C HIS A 45 14.18 11.77 -9.06
N TRP A 46 13.25 10.89 -8.67
CA TRP A 46 13.46 9.45 -8.78
C TRP A 46 13.36 8.99 -10.24
N PRO A 47 14.41 8.37 -10.81
CA PRO A 47 14.32 7.73 -12.12
C PRO A 47 13.21 6.67 -12.19
N ALA A 48 12.89 6.03 -11.06
CA ALA A 48 11.83 5.02 -11.00
C ALA A 48 10.45 5.52 -11.48
N LEU A 49 10.19 6.83 -11.46
CA LEU A 49 8.94 7.39 -11.99
C LEU A 49 8.76 7.17 -13.51
N SER A 50 9.82 6.82 -14.24
CA SER A 50 9.72 6.40 -15.66
C SER A 50 9.51 4.90 -15.85
N TRP A 51 9.47 4.10 -14.79
CA TRP A 51 9.26 2.66 -14.91
C TRP A 51 7.88 2.32 -15.45
N THR A 52 7.82 1.23 -16.20
CA THR A 52 6.60 0.65 -16.75
C THR A 52 6.54 -0.83 -16.43
N LEU A 53 5.40 -1.47 -16.72
CA LEU A 53 5.32 -2.94 -16.67
C LEU A 53 6.38 -3.60 -17.58
N ASP A 54 6.64 -3.01 -18.76
CA ASP A 54 7.68 -3.50 -19.67
C ASP A 54 9.08 -3.42 -19.05
N THR A 55 9.35 -2.38 -18.25
CA THR A 55 10.62 -2.29 -17.50
C THR A 55 10.85 -3.53 -16.63
N PHE A 56 9.81 -3.99 -15.92
CA PHE A 56 9.87 -5.18 -15.07
C PHE A 56 9.94 -6.47 -15.89
N ALA A 57 9.14 -6.59 -16.96
CA ALA A 57 9.13 -7.78 -17.81
C ALA A 57 10.46 -7.97 -18.56
N ASP A 58 11.00 -6.90 -19.14
CA ASP A 58 12.16 -6.99 -20.04
C ASP A 58 13.48 -7.10 -19.27
N ARG A 59 13.66 -6.27 -18.23
CA ARG A 59 14.93 -6.21 -17.50
C ARG A 59 15.02 -7.24 -16.38
N TYR A 60 13.90 -7.48 -15.71
CA TYR A 60 13.84 -8.27 -14.48
C TYR A 60 13.00 -9.53 -14.62
N GLY A 61 12.50 -9.84 -15.83
CA GLY A 61 11.52 -10.90 -16.02
C GLY A 61 12.00 -12.31 -15.68
N HIS A 62 13.31 -12.52 -15.64
CA HIS A 62 13.97 -13.77 -15.28
C HIS A 62 13.99 -14.03 -13.76
N LEU A 63 13.77 -13.01 -12.93
CA LEU A 63 13.78 -13.13 -11.48
C LEU A 63 12.59 -13.94 -11.00
N VAL A 64 12.82 -14.90 -10.11
CA VAL A 64 11.75 -15.69 -9.49
C VAL A 64 11.21 -14.92 -8.29
N VAL A 65 9.93 -14.59 -8.35
CA VAL A 65 9.24 -13.77 -7.36
C VAL A 65 8.04 -14.52 -6.80
N PRO A 66 7.74 -14.33 -5.50
CA PRO A 66 6.54 -14.85 -4.91
C PRO A 66 5.32 -13.98 -5.26
N VAL A 67 4.26 -14.59 -5.78
CA VAL A 67 3.01 -13.92 -6.10
C VAL A 67 1.90 -14.52 -5.23
N GLU A 68 1.21 -13.67 -4.47
CA GLU A 68 0.02 -14.07 -3.73
C GLU A 68 -1.15 -14.26 -4.68
N MET A 69 -1.66 -15.48 -4.78
CA MET A 69 -2.69 -15.89 -5.72
C MET A 69 -4.03 -16.10 -5.03
N GLY A 70 -5.05 -15.34 -5.39
CA GLY A 70 -6.42 -15.55 -4.91
C GLY A 70 -7.03 -14.31 -4.26
N ARG A 71 -8.13 -14.51 -3.52
CA ARG A 71 -8.80 -13.44 -2.76
C ARG A 71 -8.48 -13.57 -1.28
N TYR A 72 -7.84 -12.54 -0.72
CA TYR A 72 -7.76 -12.23 0.72
C TYR A 72 -7.21 -13.33 1.65
N GLU A 73 -5.89 -13.37 1.87
CA GLU A 73 -5.18 -14.19 2.90
C GLU A 73 -5.50 -15.70 2.91
N ALA A 74 -6.32 -16.19 1.99
CA ALA A 74 -6.54 -17.59 1.64
C ALA A 74 -5.84 -17.91 0.30
N GLY A 75 -4.99 -16.99 -0.16
CA GLY A 75 -4.23 -17.15 -1.38
C GLY A 75 -2.97 -17.96 -1.13
N GLU A 76 -2.65 -18.82 -2.08
CA GLU A 76 -1.38 -19.54 -2.11
C GLU A 76 -0.29 -18.59 -2.62
N GLN A 77 0.89 -18.63 -2.02
CA GLN A 77 2.05 -17.93 -2.58
C GLN A 77 2.67 -18.84 -3.64
N VAL A 78 2.66 -18.38 -4.89
CA VAL A 78 3.20 -19.12 -6.03
C VAL A 78 4.46 -18.42 -6.50
N GLU A 79 5.57 -19.14 -6.53
CA GLU A 79 6.81 -18.65 -7.13
C GLU A 79 6.75 -18.75 -8.65
N MET A 80 7.07 -17.67 -9.35
CA MET A 80 7.14 -17.64 -10.81
C MET A 80 8.10 -16.57 -11.31
N PRO A 81 8.61 -16.67 -12.55
CA PRO A 81 9.37 -15.59 -13.16
C PRO A 81 8.55 -14.30 -13.23
N LEU A 82 9.14 -13.17 -12.87
CA LEU A 82 8.49 -11.87 -12.86
C LEU A 82 7.90 -11.49 -14.23
N GLY A 83 8.56 -11.88 -15.32
CA GLY A 83 8.07 -11.63 -16.67
C GLY A 83 6.80 -12.43 -16.97
N VAL A 84 6.75 -13.67 -16.50
CA VAL A 84 5.55 -14.53 -16.59
C VAL A 84 4.40 -13.91 -15.79
N TYR A 85 4.68 -13.40 -14.59
CA TYR A 85 3.68 -12.70 -13.79
C TYR A 85 3.17 -11.42 -14.48
N VAL A 86 4.06 -10.55 -14.94
CA VAL A 86 3.70 -9.28 -15.57
C VAL A 86 2.87 -9.51 -16.84
N GLU A 87 3.33 -10.39 -17.72
CA GLU A 87 2.62 -10.69 -18.98
C GLU A 87 1.31 -11.44 -18.74
N GLY A 88 1.36 -12.52 -17.96
CA GLY A 88 0.24 -13.45 -17.80
C GLY A 88 -0.86 -12.98 -16.85
N TRP A 89 -0.53 -12.17 -15.84
CA TRP A 89 -1.49 -11.72 -14.82
C TRP A 89 -1.79 -10.23 -14.96
N ILE A 90 -0.77 -9.37 -14.98
CA ILE A 90 -1.01 -7.93 -14.94
C ILE A 90 -1.55 -7.44 -16.29
N LYS A 91 -0.81 -7.69 -17.38
CA LYS A 91 -1.19 -7.21 -18.72
C LYS A 91 -2.47 -7.89 -19.24
N GLN A 92 -2.67 -9.18 -18.97
CA GLN A 92 -3.94 -9.83 -19.31
C GLN A 92 -5.13 -9.27 -18.50
N ALA A 93 -4.96 -8.96 -17.21
CA ALA A 93 -6.02 -8.34 -16.42
C ALA A 93 -6.42 -6.96 -16.97
N LEU A 94 -5.46 -6.18 -17.47
CA LEU A 94 -5.73 -4.90 -18.15
C LEU A 94 -6.58 -5.06 -19.42
N GLN A 95 -6.51 -6.21 -20.08
CA GLN A 95 -7.33 -6.54 -21.26
C GLN A 95 -8.68 -7.18 -20.90
N GLY A 96 -9.01 -7.32 -19.61
CA GLY A 96 -10.19 -8.06 -19.15
C GLY A 96 -10.09 -9.58 -19.37
N LYS A 97 -8.87 -10.10 -19.62
CA LYS A 97 -8.57 -11.51 -19.93
C LYS A 97 -7.73 -12.20 -18.86
N GLY A 98 -7.66 -11.62 -17.66
CA GLY A 98 -6.89 -12.18 -16.55
C GLY A 98 -7.29 -13.62 -16.20
N PRO A 99 -6.40 -14.40 -15.57
CA PRO A 99 -6.60 -15.83 -15.35
C PRO A 99 -7.85 -16.10 -14.49
N ASN A 100 -8.94 -16.55 -15.11
CA ASN A 100 -10.18 -17.05 -14.50
C ASN A 100 -10.71 -16.25 -13.28
N GLY A 101 -10.54 -14.91 -13.28
CA GLY A 101 -10.98 -14.05 -12.18
C GLY A 101 -10.11 -14.11 -10.91
N GLN A 102 -8.94 -14.75 -10.96
CA GLN A 102 -7.92 -14.70 -9.92
C GLN A 102 -7.05 -13.44 -10.10
N VAL A 103 -6.78 -12.78 -8.98
CA VAL A 103 -5.85 -11.64 -8.92
C VAL A 103 -4.57 -12.16 -8.29
N GLY A 104 -3.44 -11.94 -8.97
CA GLY A 104 -2.12 -12.20 -8.43
C GLY A 104 -1.52 -10.89 -7.94
N TYR A 105 -0.92 -10.87 -6.75
CA TYR A 105 -0.28 -9.69 -6.18
C TYR A 105 1.13 -10.03 -5.68
N LEU A 106 2.14 -9.37 -6.26
CA LEU A 106 3.47 -9.36 -5.67
C LEU A 106 3.46 -8.31 -4.57
N ALA A 107 3.27 -8.76 -3.33
CA ALA A 107 3.18 -7.91 -2.16
C ALA A 107 4.44 -8.09 -1.28
N GLN A 108 4.92 -6.98 -0.71
CA GLN A 108 5.98 -6.96 0.29
C GLN A 108 7.26 -7.73 -0.11
N HIS A 109 7.63 -7.68 -1.40
CA HIS A 109 8.81 -8.39 -1.88
C HIS A 109 10.08 -7.53 -1.82
N HIS A 110 11.21 -8.11 -1.39
CA HIS A 110 12.50 -7.42 -1.29
C HIS A 110 13.25 -7.47 -2.63
N LEU A 111 12.69 -6.83 -3.66
CA LEU A 111 13.24 -6.92 -5.01
C LEU A 111 14.70 -6.43 -5.11
N LEU A 112 15.12 -5.52 -4.21
CA LEU A 112 16.49 -5.01 -4.13
C LEU A 112 17.53 -6.06 -3.72
N ASP A 113 17.12 -7.18 -3.13
CA ASP A 113 18.02 -8.28 -2.78
C ASP A 113 18.35 -9.12 -4.02
N GLN A 114 17.44 -9.18 -4.99
CA GLN A 114 17.61 -9.89 -6.26
C GLN A 114 18.13 -9.00 -7.39
N ALA A 115 17.76 -7.71 -7.40
CA ALA A 115 18.20 -6.70 -8.36
C ALA A 115 18.72 -5.43 -7.64
N PRO A 116 19.95 -5.46 -7.10
CA PRO A 116 20.49 -4.36 -6.31
C PRO A 116 20.61 -3.02 -7.03
N GLU A 117 20.77 -3.05 -8.35
CA GLU A 117 20.89 -1.87 -9.22
C GLU A 117 19.63 -1.01 -9.27
N LEU A 118 18.47 -1.54 -8.86
CA LEU A 118 17.24 -0.76 -8.68
C LEU A 118 17.42 0.37 -7.65
N ARG A 119 18.42 0.27 -6.76
CA ARG A 119 18.82 1.35 -5.83
C ARG A 119 19.32 2.61 -6.54
N ASN A 120 19.66 2.55 -7.83
CA ASN A 120 20.02 3.73 -8.60
C ASN A 120 18.80 4.57 -9.01
N ASP A 121 17.60 3.98 -8.95
CA ASP A 121 16.36 4.58 -9.45
C ASP A 121 15.44 5.06 -8.31
N ILE A 122 15.73 4.66 -7.06
CA ILE A 122 14.99 5.06 -5.85
C ILE A 122 15.96 5.52 -4.76
N GLU A 123 15.48 6.34 -3.83
CA GLU A 123 16.26 6.82 -2.69
C GLU A 123 15.52 6.45 -1.39
N VAL A 124 16.25 6.17 -0.31
CA VAL A 124 15.63 6.13 1.02
C VAL A 124 15.18 7.54 1.38
N PRO A 125 13.89 7.83 1.53
CA PRO A 125 13.43 9.21 1.71
C PRO A 125 14.04 9.86 2.96
N VAL A 126 14.47 11.12 2.85
CA VAL A 126 15.06 11.89 3.97
C VAL A 126 14.17 11.93 5.21
N TYR A 127 12.85 11.85 5.04
CA TYR A 127 11.87 11.84 6.14
C TYR A 127 12.01 10.65 7.10
N THR A 128 12.65 9.55 6.67
CA THR A 128 13.02 8.43 7.57
C THR A 128 13.96 8.87 8.70
N GLN A 129 14.70 9.97 8.51
CA GLN A 129 15.60 10.55 9.52
C GLN A 129 14.85 11.26 10.66
N ALA A 130 13.53 11.48 10.55
CA ALA A 130 12.73 12.04 11.65
C ALA A 130 12.59 11.07 12.84
N GLY A 131 12.73 9.78 12.58
CA GLY A 131 12.75 8.73 13.59
C GLY A 131 14.12 8.54 14.23
N LYS A 132 14.51 7.30 14.52
CA LYS A 132 15.84 6.98 15.06
C LYS A 132 16.93 6.99 13.98
N GLY A 133 16.59 7.36 12.75
CA GLY A 133 17.49 7.33 11.60
C GLY A 133 17.76 5.92 11.07
N ASP A 134 17.06 4.90 11.56
CA ASP A 134 17.19 3.52 11.08
C ASP A 134 16.15 3.20 10.00
N HIS A 135 16.65 2.94 8.78
CA HIS A 135 15.85 2.28 7.75
C HIS A 135 15.85 0.78 8.01
N TYR A 136 14.68 0.23 8.34
CA TYR A 136 14.52 -1.18 8.67
C TYR A 136 14.43 -2.05 7.42
N GLN A 137 13.54 -1.71 6.49
CA GLN A 137 13.24 -2.57 5.34
C GLN A 137 12.63 -1.78 4.18
N THR A 138 13.01 -2.16 2.96
CA THR A 138 12.36 -1.72 1.72
C THR A 138 11.60 -2.88 1.10
N ALA A 139 10.36 -2.68 0.67
CA ALA A 139 9.66 -3.71 -0.11
C ALA A 139 8.78 -3.13 -1.22
N PHE A 140 8.60 -3.94 -2.26
CA PHE A 140 7.90 -3.62 -3.48
C PHE A 140 6.52 -4.25 -3.48
N PHE A 141 5.57 -3.50 -4.02
CA PHE A 141 4.19 -3.92 -4.23
C PHE A 141 3.85 -3.71 -5.70
N LEU A 142 3.70 -4.78 -6.46
CA LEU A 142 3.41 -4.75 -7.89
C LEU A 142 2.19 -5.62 -8.19
N GLY A 143 1.22 -5.07 -8.91
CA GLY A 143 0.09 -5.86 -9.36
C GLY A 143 -0.93 -5.11 -10.22
N PRO A 144 -1.98 -5.81 -10.69
CA PRO A 144 -3.03 -5.22 -11.51
C PRO A 144 -3.96 -4.29 -10.71
N SER A 145 -4.89 -3.64 -11.41
CA SER A 145 -6.02 -2.96 -10.77
C SER A 145 -6.83 -3.93 -9.92
N GLY A 146 -7.30 -3.47 -8.77
CA GLY A 146 -8.12 -4.24 -7.85
C GLY A 146 -7.35 -5.06 -6.81
N THR A 147 -6.01 -5.07 -6.82
CA THR A 147 -5.24 -5.65 -5.70
C THR A 147 -5.53 -4.91 -4.41
N ILE A 148 -5.54 -5.66 -3.31
CA ILE A 148 -5.87 -5.16 -1.98
C ILE A 148 -4.82 -5.64 -1.00
N THR A 149 -4.35 -4.71 -0.17
CA THR A 149 -3.71 -5.05 1.11
C THR A 149 -4.78 -4.88 2.19
N THR A 150 -5.10 -5.97 2.89
CA THR A 150 -6.19 -6.02 3.89
C THR A 150 -5.93 -5.05 5.04
N LEU A 151 -6.96 -4.75 5.82
CA LEU A 151 -6.86 -3.78 6.91
C LEU A 151 -5.94 -4.33 8.02
N HIS A 152 -4.79 -3.68 8.23
CA HIS A 152 -3.77 -4.12 9.17
C HIS A 152 -2.98 -2.92 9.73
N LYS A 153 -2.11 -3.17 10.70
CA LYS A 153 -1.13 -2.19 11.21
C LYS A 153 0.27 -2.79 11.22
N ASP A 154 1.25 -1.94 10.93
CA ASP A 154 2.66 -2.30 10.93
C ASP A 154 3.30 -2.05 12.31
N PRO A 155 4.36 -2.80 12.67
CA PRO A 155 5.15 -2.56 13.87
C PRO A 155 6.20 -1.43 13.70
N TYR A 156 6.17 -0.70 12.58
CA TYR A 156 7.10 0.38 12.24
C TYR A 156 6.36 1.59 11.64
N HIS A 157 7.03 2.73 11.56
CA HIS A 157 6.61 3.81 10.66
C HIS A 157 6.83 3.39 9.22
N ASN A 158 6.05 3.91 8.28
CA ASN A 158 6.21 3.62 6.86
C ASN A 158 6.10 4.90 6.01
N LEU A 159 7.00 5.04 5.04
CA LEU A 159 6.81 5.92 3.89
C LEU A 159 6.44 5.07 2.68
N PHE A 160 5.14 5.03 2.39
CA PHE A 160 4.60 4.29 1.27
C PHE A 160 4.66 5.17 0.02
N CYS A 161 5.52 4.83 -0.94
CA CYS A 161 5.85 5.66 -2.09
C CYS A 161 5.20 5.10 -3.36
N GLN A 162 4.42 5.90 -4.08
CA GLN A 162 3.72 5.48 -5.29
C GLN A 162 4.57 5.79 -6.54
N VAL A 163 4.99 4.74 -7.25
CA VAL A 163 5.88 4.88 -8.41
C VAL A 163 5.09 5.05 -9.71
N PHE A 164 4.16 4.15 -10.00
CA PHE A 164 3.21 4.30 -11.11
C PHE A 164 1.85 3.72 -10.77
N GLY A 165 0.82 4.11 -11.52
CA GLY A 165 -0.57 3.78 -11.20
C GLY A 165 -1.07 4.54 -9.98
N THR A 166 -2.32 4.29 -9.60
CA THR A 166 -2.94 4.97 -8.46
C THR A 166 -3.46 3.98 -7.43
N LYS A 167 -3.38 4.40 -6.16
CA LYS A 167 -3.89 3.64 -5.02
C LYS A 167 -4.76 4.53 -4.15
N LYS A 168 -5.78 3.92 -3.55
CA LYS A 168 -6.56 4.54 -2.49
C LYS A 168 -6.21 3.87 -1.17
N VAL A 169 -5.95 4.68 -0.15
CA VAL A 169 -5.58 4.23 1.19
C VAL A 169 -6.58 4.79 2.19
N TRP A 170 -7.11 3.94 3.05
CA TRP A 170 -7.94 4.32 4.18
C TRP A 170 -7.18 4.04 5.46
N LEU A 171 -7.07 5.05 6.33
CA LEU A 171 -6.35 4.95 7.58
C LEU A 171 -7.24 5.25 8.78
N PHE A 172 -7.03 4.50 9.86
CA PHE A 172 -7.72 4.65 11.12
C PHE A 172 -6.70 4.78 12.24
N ALA A 173 -6.92 5.79 13.09
CA ALA A 173 -6.02 6.07 14.19
C ALA A 173 -5.98 4.89 15.18
N PRO A 174 -4.90 4.74 15.96
CA PRO A 174 -4.84 3.75 17.03
C PRO A 174 -6.01 3.83 18.03
N SER A 175 -6.63 5.00 18.21
CA SER A 175 -7.83 5.17 19.04
C SER A 175 -9.08 4.43 18.51
N GLU A 176 -9.07 4.01 17.25
CA GLU A 176 -10.17 3.30 16.60
C GLU A 176 -10.04 1.76 16.70
N ASP A 177 -9.00 1.24 17.36
CA ASP A 177 -8.62 -0.19 17.41
C ASP A 177 -9.80 -1.14 17.72
N ALA A 178 -10.64 -0.77 18.70
CA ALA A 178 -11.81 -1.55 19.10
C ALA A 178 -12.87 -1.72 17.98
N LYS A 179 -12.85 -0.85 16.97
CA LYS A 179 -13.78 -0.85 15.82
C LYS A 179 -13.19 -1.55 14.60
N MET A 180 -11.91 -1.94 14.65
CA MET A 180 -11.20 -2.53 13.50
C MET A 180 -11.34 -4.05 13.41
N TYR A 181 -12.04 -4.69 14.35
CA TYR A 181 -12.33 -6.14 14.32
C TYR A 181 -11.09 -7.02 14.12
N ALA A 182 -10.00 -6.66 14.79
CA ALA A 182 -8.76 -7.43 14.82
C ALA A 182 -9.01 -8.92 15.13
N TYR A 183 -8.14 -9.80 14.63
CA TYR A 183 -8.11 -11.18 15.09
C TYR A 183 -7.80 -11.22 16.59
N LEU A 184 -8.43 -12.17 17.29
CA LEU A 184 -8.24 -12.33 18.75
C LEU A 184 -7.00 -13.16 19.09
N ASP A 185 -6.47 -13.92 18.13
CA ASP A 185 -5.28 -14.73 18.36
C ASP A 185 -4.04 -13.82 18.50
N PRO A 186 -3.11 -14.11 19.43
CA PRO A 186 -1.95 -13.26 19.70
C PRO A 186 -1.07 -12.95 18.49
N TRP A 187 -1.05 -13.81 17.47
CA TRP A 187 -0.14 -13.69 16.34
C TRP A 187 -0.69 -12.83 15.19
N ARG A 188 -1.99 -12.51 15.19
CA ARG A 188 -2.64 -11.71 14.14
C ARG A 188 -3.41 -10.51 14.67
N LYS A 189 -3.11 -10.05 15.89
CA LYS A 189 -3.75 -8.87 16.50
C LYS A 189 -3.54 -7.58 15.70
N ASN A 190 -2.56 -7.57 14.80
CA ASN A 190 -2.30 -6.46 13.89
C ASN A 190 -3.08 -6.55 12.57
N THR A 191 -3.89 -7.59 12.37
CA THR A 191 -4.68 -7.81 11.15
C THR A 191 -6.17 -7.84 11.48
N SER A 192 -6.98 -7.20 10.64
CA SER A 192 -8.43 -7.18 10.77
C SER A 192 -9.09 -8.42 10.13
N ARG A 193 -10.22 -8.83 10.70
CA ARG A 193 -11.14 -9.79 10.06
C ARG A 193 -11.93 -9.17 8.90
N ILE A 194 -11.87 -7.85 8.71
CA ILE A 194 -12.46 -7.15 7.56
C ILE A 194 -11.54 -7.37 6.35
N ARG A 195 -12.03 -8.13 5.37
CA ARG A 195 -11.27 -8.44 4.14
C ARG A 195 -11.33 -7.33 3.10
N ASP A 196 -12.49 -6.68 3.00
CA ASP A 196 -12.75 -5.59 2.09
C ASP A 196 -13.55 -4.53 2.84
N ILE A 197 -12.96 -3.36 3.02
CA ILE A 197 -13.56 -2.31 3.83
C ILE A 197 -14.79 -1.71 3.15
N GLU A 198 -14.80 -1.62 1.81
CA GLU A 198 -15.94 -1.12 1.06
C GLU A 198 -17.13 -2.06 1.18
N GLU A 199 -16.89 -3.37 1.09
CA GLU A 199 -17.95 -4.36 1.33
C GLU A 199 -18.44 -4.33 2.79
N ALA A 200 -17.54 -4.12 3.76
CA ALA A 200 -17.90 -4.06 5.18
C ALA A 200 -18.78 -2.86 5.53
N TYR A 201 -18.58 -1.70 4.87
CA TYR A 201 -19.48 -0.56 5.01
C TYR A 201 -20.88 -0.87 4.45
N VAL A 202 -20.98 -1.60 3.33
CA VAL A 202 -22.27 -2.00 2.76
C VAL A 202 -22.98 -3.05 3.62
N ARG A 203 -22.24 -4.01 4.18
CA ARG A 203 -22.74 -5.09 5.07
C ARG A 203 -22.46 -4.76 6.54
N SER A 204 -23.02 -3.66 7.00
CA SER A 204 -22.77 -3.12 8.34
C SER A 204 -23.29 -4.01 9.48
N ASP A 205 -24.14 -5.00 9.18
CA ASP A 205 -24.64 -5.98 10.17
C ASP A 205 -23.51 -6.83 10.78
N ARG A 206 -22.49 -7.15 9.98
CA ARG A 206 -21.35 -7.96 10.43
C ARG A 206 -20.29 -7.15 11.18
N TYR A 207 -20.17 -5.86 10.87
CA TYR A 207 -19.18 -4.95 11.43
C TYR A 207 -19.81 -3.62 11.89
N PRO A 208 -20.78 -3.65 12.82
CA PRO A 208 -21.63 -2.50 13.15
C PRO A 208 -20.89 -1.28 13.71
N LEU A 209 -19.70 -1.46 14.31
CA LEU A 209 -18.90 -0.38 14.89
C LEU A 209 -18.09 0.37 13.83
N LEU A 210 -17.87 -0.22 12.65
CA LEU A 210 -17.03 0.38 11.60
C LEU A 210 -17.60 1.69 11.07
N LYS A 211 -18.93 1.83 11.02
CA LYS A 211 -19.63 3.06 10.60
C LYS A 211 -19.30 4.27 11.48
N ASP A 212 -18.96 4.01 12.75
CA ASP A 212 -18.65 5.02 13.76
C ASP A 212 -17.14 5.26 13.88
N ALA A 213 -16.32 4.57 13.06
CA ALA A 213 -14.89 4.75 13.04
C ALA A 213 -14.50 6.03 12.28
N ALA A 214 -13.62 6.83 12.88
CA ALA A 214 -13.04 7.98 12.20
C ALA A 214 -12.00 7.48 11.18
N CYS A 215 -12.17 7.87 9.93
CA CYS A 215 -11.33 7.44 8.81
C CYS A 215 -10.74 8.66 8.10
N VAL A 216 -9.45 8.59 7.80
CA VAL A 216 -8.82 9.49 6.83
C VAL A 216 -8.52 8.71 5.54
N GLU A 217 -8.75 9.33 4.39
CA GLU A 217 -8.48 8.74 3.07
C GLU A 217 -7.33 9.49 2.38
N ALA A 218 -6.45 8.75 1.72
CA ALA A 218 -5.44 9.28 0.81
C ALA A 218 -5.64 8.68 -0.59
N ASN A 219 -5.68 9.56 -1.59
CA ASN A 219 -5.63 9.19 -3.01
C ASN A 219 -4.20 9.43 -3.50
N MET A 220 -3.48 8.35 -3.78
CA MET A 220 -2.06 8.39 -4.15
C MET A 220 -1.90 8.30 -5.65
N GLU A 221 -1.11 9.24 -6.19
CA GLU A 221 -0.72 9.33 -7.59
C GLU A 221 0.78 9.08 -7.76
N PRO A 222 1.27 8.80 -8.98
CA PRO A 222 2.71 8.67 -9.24
C PRO A 222 3.49 9.88 -8.72
N GLY A 223 4.50 9.63 -7.89
CA GLY A 223 5.34 10.66 -7.27
C GLY A 223 4.93 11.09 -5.86
N ASP A 224 3.86 10.51 -5.31
CA ASP A 224 3.40 10.77 -3.95
C ASP A 224 4.01 9.78 -2.93
N MET A 225 4.35 10.28 -1.74
CA MET A 225 4.66 9.47 -0.57
C MET A 225 3.57 9.64 0.48
N LEU A 226 3.10 8.55 1.09
CA LEU A 226 2.20 8.58 2.23
C LEU A 226 2.97 8.19 3.49
N TYR A 227 3.06 9.10 4.44
CA TYR A 227 3.55 8.77 5.78
C TYR A 227 2.44 8.06 6.56
N ILE A 228 2.71 6.82 6.97
CA ILE A 228 1.85 6.00 7.80
C ILE A 228 2.56 5.86 9.16
N PRO A 229 2.04 6.50 10.22
CA PRO A 229 2.66 6.43 11.53
C PRO A 229 2.49 5.05 12.18
N LEU A 230 3.40 4.71 13.08
CA LEU A 230 3.36 3.47 13.84
C LEU A 230 1.99 3.25 14.49
N GLY A 231 1.45 2.03 14.36
CA GLY A 231 0.20 1.62 14.98
C GLY A 231 -1.07 2.08 14.27
N TRP A 232 -0.98 2.85 13.18
CA TRP A 232 -2.13 3.18 12.35
C TRP A 232 -2.61 1.97 11.55
N TRP A 233 -3.91 1.73 11.62
CA TRP A 233 -4.56 0.77 10.75
C TRP A 233 -4.66 1.35 9.36
N HIS A 234 -4.34 0.56 8.34
CA HIS A 234 -4.43 0.99 6.96
C HIS A 234 -4.90 -0.14 6.04
N TYR A 235 -5.72 0.23 5.08
CA TYR A 235 -6.23 -0.63 4.02
C TYR A 235 -5.90 0.04 2.68
N VAL A 236 -5.40 -0.75 1.72
CA VAL A 236 -4.91 -0.22 0.44
C VAL A 236 -5.61 -0.93 -0.71
N ARG A 237 -6.12 -0.18 -1.68
CA ARG A 237 -6.65 -0.71 -2.94
C ARG A 237 -5.99 -0.06 -4.14
N SER A 238 -5.52 -0.87 -5.07
CA SER A 238 -5.04 -0.40 -6.38
C SER A 238 -6.20 -0.08 -7.31
N LEU A 239 -6.23 1.13 -7.87
CA LEU A 239 -7.25 1.53 -8.84
C LEU A 239 -6.77 1.27 -10.29
N ASN A 240 -5.45 1.21 -10.50
CA ASN A 240 -4.82 0.81 -11.76
C ASN A 240 -3.80 -0.30 -11.52
N ALA A 241 -3.24 -0.87 -12.60
CA ALA A 241 -1.98 -1.58 -12.46
C ALA A 241 -0.95 -0.62 -11.86
N SER A 242 -0.28 -1.06 -10.80
CA SER A 242 0.48 -0.15 -9.95
C SER A 242 1.75 -0.78 -9.40
N CYS A 243 2.74 0.07 -9.15
CA CYS A 243 3.93 -0.24 -8.38
C CYS A 243 4.09 0.78 -7.26
N SER A 244 4.35 0.30 -6.05
CA SER A 244 4.68 1.12 -4.88
C SER A 244 5.87 0.52 -4.15
N VAL A 245 6.59 1.37 -3.43
CA VAL A 245 7.74 0.98 -2.59
C VAL A 245 7.49 1.48 -1.17
N SER A 246 7.49 0.57 -0.19
CA SER A 246 7.45 0.91 1.24
C SER A 246 8.86 1.05 1.78
N PHE A 247 9.06 2.02 2.67
CA PHE A 247 10.25 2.16 3.50
C PHE A 247 9.82 2.16 4.97
N TRP A 248 10.03 1.04 5.65
CA TRP A 248 9.76 0.94 7.09
C TRP A 248 10.96 1.44 7.90
N PHE A 249 10.69 2.22 8.95
CA PHE A 249 11.69 2.87 9.81
C PHE A 249 11.17 3.02 11.25
N ARG A 250 12.05 3.28 12.23
CA ARG A 250 11.66 3.45 13.65
C ARG A 250 11.80 4.87 14.15
#